data_AF-A0A0L0LNS2-F1
#
_entry.id   AF-A0A0L0LNS2-F1
#
_cell.length_a   1.000
_cell.length_b   1.000
_cell.length_c   1.000
_cell.angle_alpha   90.00
_cell.angle_beta   90.00
_cell.angle_gamma   90.00
#
_symmetry.space_group_name_H-M   'P 1'
#
loop_
_entity.id
_entity.type
_entity.pdbx_description
1 polymer ?
#
loop_
_entity_poly.entity_id
_entity_poly.type
_entity_poly.pdbx_seq_one_letter_code
_entity_poly.pdbx_strand_id
1 'polypeptide(L)'
;MEKNNTNHSEHMSDIQAVVMRRVHTIHAIRPLVSSTMLAALLSLGSLYMVGREVWVAKVFVNMPNPLHVASTLRFFEAAFFNTTTVVQVLCIVVAFSVVWILRDLVRVLRLPELRIA
;
A
#
# COMPACT_ATOMS: atom_id res chain seq x y z
N MET A 1 -30.88 -9.99 50.37
CA MET A 1 -31.04 -8.97 49.31
C MET A 1 -29.65 -8.60 48.82
N GLU A 2 -29.05 -9.39 47.94
CA GLU A 2 -27.64 -9.20 47.53
C GLU A 2 -27.43 -9.78 46.12
N LYS A 3 -27.96 -9.10 45.09
CA LYS A 3 -27.82 -9.57 43.71
C LYS A 3 -27.69 -8.46 42.66
N ASN A 4 -27.37 -7.23 43.08
CA ASN A 4 -27.43 -6.07 42.18
C ASN A 4 -26.07 -5.41 41.88
N ASN A 5 -24.97 -5.87 42.47
CA ASN A 5 -23.66 -5.20 42.33
C ASN A 5 -22.73 -5.80 41.25
N THR A 6 -23.02 -7.00 40.73
CA THR A 6 -22.13 -7.69 39.77
C THR A 6 -22.36 -7.28 38.31
N ASN A 7 -23.55 -6.81 37.96
CA ASN A 7 -23.87 -6.42 36.58
C ASN A 7 -23.18 -5.12 36.15
N HIS A 8 -22.86 -4.23 37.10
CA HIS A 8 -22.23 -2.95 36.79
C HIS A 8 -20.73 -3.10 36.46
N SER A 9 -20.05 -4.05 37.12
CA SER A 9 -18.63 -4.35 36.88
C SER A 9 -18.38 -5.03 35.53
N GLU A 10 -19.29 -5.90 35.07
CA GLU A 10 -19.15 -6.56 33.76
C GLU A 10 -19.32 -5.58 32.61
N HIS A 11 -20.28 -4.66 32.72
CA HIS A 11 -20.53 -3.66 31.67
C HIS A 11 -19.39 -2.64 31.53
N MET A 12 -18.71 -2.28 32.63
CA MET A 12 -17.50 -1.45 32.60
C MET A 12 -16.33 -2.18 31.96
N SER A 13 -16.19 -3.49 32.21
CA SER A 13 -15.16 -4.34 31.60
C SER A 13 -15.29 -4.39 30.08
N ASP A 14 -16.50 -4.55 29.55
CA ASP A 14 -16.73 -4.62 28.09
C ASP A 14 -16.43 -3.31 27.37
N ILE A 15 -16.86 -2.18 27.94
CA ILE A 15 -16.57 -0.86 27.38
C ILE A 15 -15.06 -0.59 27.42
N GLN A 16 -14.39 -0.92 28.53
CA GLN A 16 -12.95 -0.78 28.68
C GLN A 16 -12.20 -1.66 27.68
N ALA A 17 -12.65 -2.89 27.44
CA ALA A 17 -12.07 -3.79 26.45
C ALA A 17 -12.21 -3.24 25.03
N VAL A 18 -13.37 -2.70 24.66
CA VAL A 18 -13.60 -2.09 23.34
C VAL A 18 -12.72 -0.85 23.15
N VAL A 19 -12.60 0.00 24.16
CA VAL A 19 -11.76 1.22 24.10
C VAL A 19 -10.28 0.85 24.02
N MET A 20 -9.80 -0.06 24.87
CA MET A 20 -8.39 -0.47 24.86
C MET A 20 -7.99 -1.18 23.57
N ARG A 21 -8.90 -1.92 22.95
CA ARG A 21 -8.69 -2.54 21.64
C ARG A 21 -8.51 -1.50 20.54
N ARG A 22 -9.27 -0.39 20.59
CA ARG A 22 -9.13 0.73 19.65
C ARG A 22 -7.82 1.49 19.86
N VAL A 23 -7.45 1.74 21.11
CA VAL A 23 -6.17 2.40 21.47
C VAL A 23 -4.97 1.58 20.99
N HIS A 24 -4.97 0.27 21.23
CA HIS A 24 -3.92 -0.62 20.71
C HIS A 24 -3.88 -0.65 19.19
N THR A 25 -5.05 -0.66 18.52
CA THR A 25 -5.12 -0.62 17.06
C THR A 25 -4.51 0.67 16.51
N ILE A 26 -4.85 1.83 17.09
CA ILE A 26 -4.30 3.13 16.68
C ILE A 26 -2.79 3.17 16.92
N HIS A 27 -2.33 2.64 18.07
CA HIS A 27 -0.91 2.63 18.42
C HIS A 27 -0.09 1.71 17.50
N ALA A 28 -0.63 0.56 17.11
CA ALA A 28 0.01 -0.39 16.19
C ALA A 28 0.04 0.12 14.74
N ILE A 29 -0.98 0.87 14.31
CA ILE A 29 -1.05 1.45 12.96
C ILE A 29 -0.13 2.67 12.81
N ARG A 30 0.15 3.41 13.88
CA ARG A 30 0.97 4.64 13.87
C ARG A 30 2.34 4.50 13.17
N PRO A 31 3.18 3.48 13.46
CA PRO A 31 4.46 3.30 12.76
C PRO A 31 4.30 2.86 11.29
N LEU A 32 3.25 2.09 10.97
CA LEU A 32 2.94 1.66 9.60
C LEU A 32 2.58 2.84 8.70
N VAL A 33 1.88 3.86 9.24
CA VAL A 33 1.55 5.08 8.49
C VAL A 33 2.82 5.81 8.05
N SER A 34 3.85 5.89 8.90
CA SER A 34 5.11 6.57 8.53
C SER A 34 5.87 5.86 7.41
N SER A 35 5.97 4.53 7.46
CA SER A 35 6.64 3.73 6.42
C SER A 35 5.85 3.70 5.12
N THR A 36 4.52 3.54 5.21
CA THR A 36 3.63 3.51 4.03
C THR A 36 3.58 4.88 3.36
N MET A 37 3.58 5.97 4.14
CA MET A 37 3.60 7.34 3.62
C MET A 37 4.91 7.64 2.91
N LEU A 38 6.05 7.17 3.42
CA LEU A 38 7.33 7.28 2.72
C LEU A 38 7.30 6.53 1.38
N ALA A 39 6.82 5.29 1.34
CA ALA A 39 6.69 4.52 0.11
C ALA A 39 5.72 5.17 -0.89
N ALA A 40 4.61 5.75 -0.39
CA ALA A 40 3.66 6.48 -1.22
C ALA A 40 4.30 7.74 -1.83
N LEU A 41 5.05 8.52 -1.04
CA LEU A 41 5.76 9.70 -1.52
C LEU A 41 6.85 9.34 -2.52
N LEU A 42 7.62 8.28 -2.27
CA LEU A 42 8.62 7.78 -3.22
C LEU A 42 7.97 7.33 -4.53
N SER A 43 6.83 6.63 -4.46
CA SER A 43 6.09 6.20 -5.64
C SER A 43 5.55 7.40 -6.43
N LEU A 44 4.82 8.31 -5.79
CA LEU A 44 4.25 9.51 -6.41
C LEU A 44 5.32 10.43 -6.99
N GLY A 45 6.38 10.71 -6.22
CA GLY A 45 7.50 11.54 -6.68
C GLY A 45 8.24 10.91 -7.85
N SER A 46 8.42 9.58 -7.83
CA SER A 46 9.04 8.88 -8.94
C SER A 46 8.17 8.89 -10.18
N LEU A 47 6.86 8.68 -10.04
CA LEU A 47 5.90 8.73 -11.15
C LEU A 47 5.82 10.13 -11.77
N TYR A 48 5.89 11.17 -10.95
CA TYR A 48 5.97 12.55 -11.41
C TYR A 48 7.24 12.82 -12.24
N MET A 49 8.40 12.34 -11.77
CA MET A 49 9.66 12.47 -12.52
C MET A 49 9.66 11.66 -13.81
N VAL A 50 9.12 10.44 -13.80
CA VAL A 50 8.95 9.64 -15.03
C VAL A 50 8.04 10.37 -16.02
N GLY A 51 6.95 10.99 -15.56
CA GLY A 51 6.06 11.78 -16.42
C GLY A 51 6.72 13.03 -17.03
N ARG A 52 7.80 13.53 -16.43
CA ARG A 52 8.62 14.61 -17.02
C ARG A 52 9.59 14.10 -18.09
N GLU A 53 10.18 12.94 -17.86
CA GLU A 53 11.20 12.35 -18.75
C GLU A 53 10.58 11.61 -19.95
N VAL A 54 9.42 10.97 -19.72
CA VAL A 54 8.72 10.18 -20.73
C VAL A 54 7.45 10.91 -21.14
N TRP A 55 7.34 11.18 -22.43
CA TRP A 55 6.12 11.75 -22.98
C TRP A 55 5.04 10.68 -23.09
N VAL A 56 4.29 10.49 -22.00
CA VAL A 56 3.27 9.43 -21.83
C VAL A 56 2.25 9.43 -22.97
N ALA A 57 1.88 10.61 -23.48
CA ALA A 57 1.00 10.73 -24.63
C ALA A 57 1.55 10.03 -25.89
N LYS A 58 2.85 10.14 -26.15
CA LYS A 58 3.50 9.44 -27.28
C LYS A 58 3.54 7.92 -27.07
N VAL A 59 3.66 7.46 -25.83
CA VAL A 59 3.60 6.03 -25.51
C VAL A 59 2.23 5.47 -25.87
N PHE A 60 1.15 6.13 -25.46
CA PHE A 60 -0.21 5.69 -25.78
C PHE A 60 -0.53 5.71 -27.28
N VAL A 61 -0.06 6.73 -28.00
CA VAL A 61 -0.26 6.81 -29.47
C VAL A 61 0.53 5.73 -30.21
N ASN A 62 1.70 5.33 -29.70
CA ASN A 62 2.57 4.35 -30.34
C ASN A 62 2.32 2.92 -29.83
N MET A 63 1.42 2.73 -28.86
CA MET A 63 1.14 1.43 -28.27
C MET A 63 0.36 0.55 -29.26
N PRO A 64 0.80 -0.69 -29.54
CA PRO A 64 0.02 -1.64 -30.32
C PRO A 64 -1.27 -2.01 -29.60
N ASN A 65 -2.24 -2.56 -30.34
CA ASN A 65 -3.56 -2.91 -29.79
C ASN A 65 -3.43 -3.75 -28.51
N PRO A 66 -3.99 -3.31 -27.37
CA PRO A 66 -3.84 -3.97 -26.07
C PRO A 66 -4.43 -5.39 -26.03
N LEU A 67 -5.28 -5.76 -26.99
CA LEU A 67 -5.78 -7.13 -27.14
C LEU A 67 -4.68 -8.13 -27.55
N HIS A 68 -3.58 -7.65 -28.14
CA HIS A 68 -2.41 -8.46 -28.43
C HIS A 68 -1.37 -8.31 -27.32
N VAL A 69 -1.52 -9.14 -26.27
CA VAL A 69 -0.68 -9.10 -25.06
C VAL A 69 0.81 -9.27 -25.39
N ALA A 70 1.16 -10.16 -26.31
CA ALA A 70 2.55 -10.43 -26.69
C ALA A 70 3.25 -9.24 -27.39
N SER A 71 2.56 -8.55 -28.29
CA SER A 71 3.11 -7.34 -28.94
C SER A 71 3.18 -6.16 -28.00
N THR A 72 2.22 -6.06 -27.08
CA THR A 72 2.20 -5.03 -26.04
C THR A 72 3.38 -5.20 -25.09
N LEU A 73 3.66 -6.42 -24.62
CA LEU A 73 4.83 -6.73 -23.80
C LEU A 73 6.15 -6.37 -24.49
N ARG A 74 6.33 -6.81 -25.75
CA ARG A 74 7.52 -6.47 -26.54
C ARG A 74 7.70 -4.97 -26.74
N PHE A 75 6.59 -4.25 -26.93
CA PHE A 75 6.62 -2.80 -27.04
C PHE A 75 7.08 -2.13 -25.75
N PHE A 76 6.55 -2.55 -24.59
CA PHE A 76 6.98 -2.02 -23.29
C PHE A 76 8.44 -2.36 -23.00
N GLU A 77 8.88 -3.58 -23.30
CA GLU A 77 10.27 -4.01 -23.14
C GLU A 77 11.21 -3.15 -24.01
N ALA A 78 10.92 -3.04 -25.31
CA ALA A 78 11.69 -2.23 -26.23
C ALA A 78 11.71 -0.75 -25.83
N ALA A 79 10.57 -0.20 -25.39
CA ALA A 79 10.49 1.17 -24.91
C ALA A 79 11.31 1.37 -23.64
N PHE A 80 11.26 0.44 -22.69
CA PHE A 80 12.01 0.51 -21.44
C PHE A 80 13.53 0.46 -21.68
N PHE A 81 14.00 -0.44 -22.53
CA PHE A 81 15.43 -0.53 -22.87
C PHE A 81 15.95 0.71 -23.60
N ASN A 82 15.10 1.41 -24.35
CA ASN A 82 15.46 2.65 -25.06
C ASN A 82 15.21 3.94 -24.25
N THR A 83 14.79 3.85 -22.98
CA THR A 83 14.64 5.03 -22.11
C THR A 83 15.95 5.42 -21.43
N THR A 84 16.01 6.64 -20.90
CA THR A 84 17.16 7.12 -20.12
C THR A 84 17.32 6.32 -18.83
N THR A 85 18.56 6.15 -18.36
CA THR A 85 18.88 5.42 -17.12
C THR A 85 18.09 5.95 -15.92
N VAL A 86 17.78 7.25 -15.90
CA VAL A 86 16.96 7.89 -14.86
C VAL A 86 15.56 7.27 -14.79
N VAL A 87 14.89 7.08 -15.93
CA VAL A 87 13.56 6.46 -16.00
C VAL A 87 13.60 5.01 -15.51
N GLN A 88 14.63 4.25 -15.89
CA GLN A 88 14.80 2.87 -15.46
C GLN A 88 14.92 2.76 -13.93
N VAL A 89 15.75 3.61 -13.32
CA VAL A 89 15.92 3.67 -11.86
C VAL A 89 14.61 4.07 -11.18
N LEU A 90 13.91 5.08 -11.70
CA LEU A 90 12.62 5.52 -11.14
C LEU A 90 11.57 4.41 -11.21
N CYS A 91 11.49 3.66 -12.31
CA CYS A 91 10.60 2.51 -12.44
C CYS A 91 10.91 1.43 -11.40
N ILE A 92 12.19 1.16 -11.13
CA ILE A 92 12.60 0.22 -10.07
C ILE A 92 12.14 0.73 -8.70
N VAL A 93 12.35 2.02 -8.40
CA VAL A 93 11.90 2.64 -7.13
C VAL A 93 10.38 2.53 -6.96
N VAL A 94 9.61 2.80 -8.03
CA VAL A 94 8.15 2.62 -8.02
C VAL A 94 7.79 1.16 -7.76
N ALA A 95 8.39 0.21 -8.47
CA ALA A 95 8.11 -1.22 -8.31
C ALA A 95 8.38 -1.68 -6.87
N PHE A 96 9.53 -1.29 -6.29
CA PHE A 96 9.86 -1.57 -4.90
C PHE A 96 8.86 -0.94 -3.93
N SER A 97 8.49 0.33 -4.16
CA SER A 97 7.53 1.04 -3.30
C SER A 97 6.14 0.39 -3.34
N VAL A 98 5.69 -0.07 -4.51
CA VAL A 98 4.42 -0.79 -4.66
C VAL A 98 4.45 -2.13 -3.92
N VAL A 99 5.53 -2.91 -4.08
CA VAL A 99 5.69 -4.18 -3.36
C VAL A 99 5.74 -3.95 -1.85
N TRP A 100 6.40 -2.87 -1.40
CA TRP A 100 6.44 -2.48 0.01
C TRP A 100 5.04 -2.19 0.54
N ILE A 101 4.27 -1.32 -0.14
CA ILE A 101 2.90 -0.97 0.25
C ILE A 101 2.01 -2.22 0.28
N LEU A 102 2.13 -3.10 -0.72
CA LEU A 102 1.37 -4.34 -0.78
C LEU A 102 1.72 -5.28 0.38
N ARG A 103 3.00 -5.38 0.75
CA ARG A 103 3.45 -6.15 1.91
C ARG A 103 2.89 -5.60 3.22
N ASP A 104 2.90 -4.28 3.39
CA ASP A 104 2.35 -3.65 4.59
C ASP A 104 0.81 -3.79 4.64
N LEU A 105 0.13 -3.72 3.49
CA LEU A 105 -1.30 -4.01 3.38
C LEU A 105 -1.62 -5.46 3.77
N VAL A 106 -0.87 -6.45 3.27
CA VAL A 106 -1.04 -7.85 3.64
C VAL A 106 -0.79 -8.08 5.14
N ARG A 107 0.19 -7.40 5.74
CA ARG A 107 0.44 -7.47 7.19
C ARG A 107 -0.75 -6.94 7.98
N VAL A 108 -1.28 -5.77 7.62
CA VAL A 108 -2.46 -5.19 8.27
C VAL A 108 -3.67 -6.13 8.14
N LEU A 109 -3.85 -6.74 6.97
CA LEU A 109 -4.94 -7.68 6.71
C LEU A 109 -4.75 -9.08 7.33
N ARG A 110 -3.52 -9.48 7.72
CA ARG A 110 -3.24 -10.76 8.42
C ARG A 110 -3.27 -10.67 9.94
N LEU A 111 -3.18 -9.47 10.51
CA LEU A 111 -3.37 -9.22 11.95
C LEU A 111 -4.79 -9.49 12.52
N PRO A 112 -5.88 -9.79 11.77
CA PRO A 112 -7.16 -10.20 12.36
C PRO A 112 -7.16 -11.64 12.92
N GLU A 113 -6.28 -12.53 12.46
CA GLU A 113 -6.35 -13.97 12.76
C GLU A 113 -5.78 -14.36 14.15
N LEU A 114 -4.98 -13.50 14.78
CA LEU A 114 -4.49 -13.71 16.17
C LEU A 114 -5.45 -13.18 17.24
N ARG A 115 -6.73 -12.98 16.87
CA ARG A 115 -7.73 -12.25 17.67
C ARG A 115 -8.81 -13.14 18.29
N ILE A 116 -8.70 -14.47 18.15
CA ILE A 116 -9.68 -15.47 18.65
C ILE A 116 -9.04 -16.55 19.55
N ALA A 117 -7.72 -16.54 19.76
CA ALA A 117 -7.06 -17.44 20.72
C ALA A 117 -6.66 -16.68 22.00
#